data_AF-A0A7S3C1I5-F1
#
_entry.id   AF-A0A7S3C1I5-F1
#
_cell.length_a   1.000
_cell.length_b   1.000
_cell.length_c   1.000
_cell.angle_alpha   90.00
_cell.angle_beta   90.00
_cell.angle_gamma   90.00
#
_symmetry.space_group_name_H-M   'P 1'
#
loop_
_entity.id
_entity.type
_entity.pdbx_description
1 polymer ?
#
loop_
_entity_poly.entity_id
_entity_poly.type
_entity_poly.pdbx_seq_one_letter_code
_entity_poly.pdbx_strand_id
1 'polypeptide(L)'
;PLSVGDEFLRELGAAPGRFASPPRALGARPAAERPLLFSFAGSVQSNPRGRLRMVRVTRSQPMAQLAEERLGLRALVQFSALWDANYSAAAGYDGAREYRAVLGDSMFALVPGGHSPECFRLWEAIHAGAVPIVVFEDPLTGRKDAWFNCEDPLRPLLASGAPLVALDSWDDLYAFFDKFKTAFDLQAWVDVRQRRMRHWVQEFEAGAAARTLAALRRAADANRTAGRAAAAA
;
A
#
# COMPACT_ATOMS: atom_id res chain seq x y z
N PRO A 1 6.00 -13.75 -31.26
CA PRO A 1 5.57 -13.34 -29.90
C PRO A 1 5.73 -11.83 -29.76
N LEU A 2 4.63 -11.10 -29.57
CA LEU A 2 4.67 -9.66 -29.33
C LEU A 2 5.27 -9.40 -27.93
N SER A 3 6.00 -8.31 -27.77
CA SER A 3 6.60 -7.97 -26.48
C SER A 3 5.51 -7.58 -25.47
N VAL A 4 5.77 -7.73 -24.17
CA VAL A 4 4.86 -7.30 -23.10
C VAL A 4 4.48 -5.81 -23.24
N GLY A 5 5.31 -5.00 -23.91
CA GLY A 5 5.02 -3.60 -24.25
C GLY A 5 3.97 -3.40 -25.35
N ASP A 6 3.83 -4.35 -26.28
CA ASP A 6 2.86 -4.26 -27.39
C ASP A 6 1.44 -4.67 -26.96
N GLU A 7 1.35 -5.57 -25.97
CA GLU A 7 0.09 -5.95 -25.32
C GLU A 7 -0.45 -4.79 -24.44
N PHE A 8 0.46 -4.03 -23.82
CA PHE A 8 0.19 -2.87 -22.96
C PHE A 8 -0.44 -1.67 -23.69
N LEU A 9 -0.10 -1.44 -24.96
CA LEU A 9 -0.68 -0.36 -25.77
C LEU A 9 -2.09 -0.68 -26.28
N ARG A 10 -2.43 -1.97 -26.35
CA ARG A 10 -3.72 -2.45 -26.86
C ARG A 10 -4.83 -2.41 -25.80
N GLU A 11 -4.47 -2.50 -24.50
CA GLU A 11 -5.39 -2.34 -23.37
C GLU A 11 -5.86 -0.88 -23.13
N LEU A 12 -5.18 0.12 -23.71
CA LEU A 12 -5.49 1.54 -23.54
C LEU A 12 -6.68 2.03 -24.38
N GLY A 13 -7.77 1.27 -24.47
CA GLY A 13 -9.00 1.60 -25.22
C GLY A 13 -9.78 2.83 -24.73
N ALA A 14 -9.13 3.98 -24.55
CA ALA A 14 -9.69 5.22 -24.05
C ALA A 14 -9.69 6.29 -25.15
N ALA A 15 -10.89 6.75 -25.51
CA ALA A 15 -11.11 7.89 -26.40
C ALA A 15 -10.50 9.20 -25.82
N PRO A 16 -10.08 10.15 -26.67
CA PRO A 16 -9.43 11.38 -26.23
C PRO A 16 -10.46 12.38 -25.68
N GLY A 17 -10.79 12.25 -24.40
CA GLY A 17 -11.61 13.20 -23.64
C GLY A 17 -10.76 13.97 -22.64
N ARG A 18 -10.38 15.20 -23.01
CA ARG A 18 -9.80 16.30 -22.18
C ARG A 18 -9.51 15.95 -20.71
N PHE A 19 -8.30 15.46 -20.44
CA PHE A 19 -7.70 15.54 -19.11
C PHE A 19 -7.33 17.00 -18.85
N ALA A 20 -8.20 17.72 -18.12
CA ALA A 20 -7.76 18.92 -17.44
C ALA A 20 -6.61 18.52 -16.50
N SER A 21 -5.47 19.23 -16.60
CA SER A 21 -4.30 18.98 -15.78
C SER A 21 -4.71 18.85 -14.30
N PRO A 22 -4.41 17.71 -13.63
CA PRO A 22 -4.86 17.52 -12.25
C PRO A 22 -4.20 18.55 -11.33
N PRO A 23 -4.93 19.06 -10.32
CA PRO A 23 -4.36 19.95 -9.31
C PRO A 23 -3.26 19.21 -8.52
N ARG A 24 -2.16 19.92 -8.27
CA ARG A 24 -0.91 19.38 -7.72
C ARG A 24 -1.07 19.01 -6.23
N ALA A 25 -1.23 17.72 -5.94
CA ALA A 25 -0.90 17.05 -4.67
C ALA A 25 -0.69 15.56 -5.00
N LEU A 26 0.39 14.85 -4.67
CA LEU A 26 1.38 14.96 -3.59
C LEU A 26 2.80 15.06 -4.18
N GLY A 27 3.77 15.62 -3.45
CA GLY A 27 5.19 15.70 -3.86
C GLY A 27 5.93 14.35 -3.95
N ALA A 28 5.26 13.31 -4.45
CA ALA A 28 5.79 11.98 -4.66
C ALA A 28 6.81 11.99 -5.79
N ARG A 29 8.04 11.59 -5.48
CA ARG A 29 9.12 11.44 -6.45
C ARG A 29 8.75 10.38 -7.49
N PRO A 30 9.09 10.56 -8.78
CA PRO A 30 9.02 9.50 -9.79
C PRO A 30 9.78 8.25 -9.36
N ALA A 31 9.44 7.09 -9.92
CA ALA A 31 10.09 5.83 -9.59
C ALA A 31 11.61 5.90 -9.79
N ALA A 32 12.08 6.50 -10.90
CA ALA A 32 13.51 6.61 -11.22
C ALA A 32 14.33 7.40 -10.18
N GLU A 33 13.68 8.24 -9.38
CA GLU A 33 14.33 9.03 -8.33
C GLU A 33 14.33 8.35 -6.96
N ARG A 34 13.67 7.19 -6.82
CA ARG A 34 13.52 6.47 -5.55
C ARG A 34 14.64 5.44 -5.39
N PRO A 35 15.58 5.64 -4.45
CA PRO A 35 16.75 4.77 -4.30
C PRO A 35 16.45 3.44 -3.59
N LEU A 36 15.27 3.29 -2.98
CA LEU A 36 14.89 2.08 -2.26
C LEU A 36 13.91 1.25 -3.10
N LEU A 37 14.23 -0.03 -3.29
CA LEU A 37 13.32 -1.02 -3.87
C LEU A 37 12.09 -1.15 -2.97
N PHE A 38 12.27 -1.48 -1.71
CA PHE A 38 11.20 -1.51 -0.72
C PHE A 38 11.66 -1.11 0.67
N SER A 39 10.71 -0.71 1.52
CA SER A 39 10.96 -0.49 2.94
C SER A 39 9.93 -1.10 3.88
N PHE A 40 10.42 -1.47 5.07
CA PHE A 40 9.63 -1.81 6.25
C PHE A 40 10.30 -1.29 7.52
N ALA A 41 9.49 -0.71 8.42
CA ALA A 41 9.88 -0.37 9.77
C ALA A 41 8.73 -0.72 10.72
N GLY A 42 8.97 -1.62 11.68
CA GLY A 42 8.02 -1.90 12.75
C GLY A 42 8.38 -3.11 13.62
N SER A 43 7.66 -3.27 14.73
CA SER A 43 7.83 -4.44 15.61
C SER A 43 7.24 -5.73 15.02
N VAL A 44 7.78 -6.89 15.38
CA VAL A 44 7.16 -8.19 15.07
C VAL A 44 6.03 -8.58 16.04
N GLN A 45 5.84 -7.86 17.16
CA GLN A 45 4.96 -8.26 18.26
C GLN A 45 3.49 -8.54 17.87
N SER A 46 2.90 -7.71 17.00
CA SER A 46 1.47 -7.80 16.64
C SER A 46 1.16 -8.84 15.57
N ASN A 47 2.17 -9.28 14.81
CA ASN A 47 2.07 -10.32 13.80
C ASN A 47 3.44 -11.02 13.69
N PRO A 48 3.81 -11.84 14.69
CA PRO A 48 5.15 -12.39 14.75
C PRO A 48 5.41 -13.36 13.59
N ARG A 49 4.44 -14.21 13.23
CA ARG A 49 4.60 -15.17 12.14
C ARG A 49 4.81 -14.49 10.79
N GLY A 50 3.88 -13.63 10.40
CA GLY A 50 3.94 -12.93 9.10
C GLY A 50 5.13 -11.99 9.00
N ARG A 51 5.41 -11.20 10.05
CA ARG A 51 6.53 -10.24 10.03
C ARG A 51 7.89 -10.93 10.10
N LEU A 52 8.05 -12.01 10.86
CA LEU A 52 9.30 -12.79 10.85
C LEU A 52 9.52 -13.48 9.49
N ARG A 53 8.46 -13.98 8.85
CA ARG A 53 8.56 -14.55 7.50
C ARG A 53 8.99 -13.49 6.48
N MET A 54 8.36 -12.31 6.49
CA MET A 54 8.76 -11.17 5.68
C MET A 54 10.23 -10.79 5.91
N VAL A 55 10.67 -10.68 7.18
CA VAL A 55 12.07 -10.40 7.52
C VAL A 55 13.01 -11.47 6.94
N ARG A 56 12.66 -12.76 7.08
CA ARG A 56 13.46 -13.87 6.54
C ARG A 56 13.63 -13.76 5.02
N VAL A 57 12.55 -13.50 4.28
CA VAL A 57 12.60 -13.39 2.82
C VAL A 57 13.38 -12.16 2.39
N THR A 58 13.10 -11.01 3.00
CA THR A 58 13.74 -9.73 2.65
C THR A 58 15.24 -9.69 2.97
N ARG A 59 15.70 -10.46 3.96
CA ARG A 59 17.13 -10.62 4.31
C ARG A 59 17.81 -11.83 3.68
N SER A 60 17.13 -12.55 2.78
CA SER A 60 17.72 -13.69 2.10
C SER A 60 18.79 -13.24 1.09
N GLN A 61 19.84 -14.05 0.88
CA GLN A 61 20.87 -13.77 -0.12
C GLN A 61 20.29 -13.54 -1.53
N PRO A 62 19.32 -14.35 -2.03
CA PRO A 62 18.72 -14.10 -3.33
C PRO A 62 18.06 -12.72 -3.44
N MET A 63 17.37 -12.27 -2.39
CA MET A 63 16.74 -10.94 -2.40
C MET A 63 17.77 -9.82 -2.41
N ALA A 64 18.86 -9.96 -1.64
CA ALA A 64 19.95 -8.99 -1.61
C ALA A 64 20.63 -8.86 -2.99
N GLN A 65 20.98 -9.99 -3.61
CA GLN A 65 21.56 -10.03 -4.97
C GLN A 65 20.62 -9.41 -6.00
N LEU A 66 19.33 -9.74 -5.94
CA LEU A 66 18.32 -9.16 -6.81
C LEU A 66 18.26 -7.63 -6.68
N ALA A 67 18.20 -7.12 -5.45
CA ALA A 67 18.05 -5.69 -5.21
C ALA A 67 19.32 -4.92 -5.58
N GLU A 68 20.47 -5.33 -5.05
CA GLU A 68 21.71 -4.57 -5.14
C GLU A 68 22.45 -4.82 -6.47
N GLU A 69 22.63 -6.08 -6.86
CA GLU A 69 23.46 -6.42 -8.02
C GLU A 69 22.69 -6.27 -9.33
N ARG A 70 21.42 -6.73 -9.37
CA ARG A 70 20.63 -6.68 -10.62
C ARG A 70 19.89 -5.35 -10.80
N LEU A 71 19.25 -4.85 -9.75
CA LEU A 71 18.42 -3.65 -9.85
C LEU A 71 19.17 -2.38 -9.43
N GLY A 72 20.33 -2.47 -8.78
CA GLY A 72 21.06 -1.28 -8.30
C GLY A 72 20.28 -0.48 -7.26
N LEU A 73 19.39 -1.14 -6.50
CA LEU A 73 18.50 -0.53 -5.51
C LEU A 73 18.77 -1.13 -4.13
N ARG A 74 18.38 -0.40 -3.09
CA ARG A 74 18.53 -0.89 -1.70
C ARG A 74 17.20 -1.36 -1.13
N ALA A 75 17.26 -2.36 -0.25
CA ALA A 75 16.14 -2.78 0.57
C ALA A 75 16.35 -2.30 2.02
N LEU A 76 15.36 -1.65 2.62
CA LEU A 76 15.45 -1.20 4.01
C LEU A 76 14.41 -1.90 4.88
N VAL A 77 14.83 -2.89 5.66
CA VAL A 77 13.94 -3.62 6.57
C VAL A 77 14.48 -3.58 7.99
N GLN A 78 13.86 -2.72 8.79
CA GLN A 78 14.14 -2.55 10.21
C GLN A 78 12.99 -3.10 11.04
N PHE A 79 13.31 -3.84 12.09
CA PHE A 79 12.32 -4.39 12.99
C PHE A 79 12.86 -4.50 14.42
N SER A 80 11.94 -4.51 15.38
CA SER A 80 12.25 -4.85 16.78
C SER A 80 11.40 -6.03 17.25
N ALA A 81 11.83 -6.66 18.34
CA ALA A 81 11.03 -7.66 19.04
C ALA A 81 9.81 -7.05 19.76
N LEU A 82 9.92 -5.83 20.29
CA LEU A 82 8.91 -5.20 21.16
C LEU A 82 8.56 -3.80 20.67
N TRP A 83 7.28 -3.43 20.80
CA TRP A 83 6.87 -2.03 20.64
C TRP A 83 7.17 -1.27 21.93
N ASP A 84 8.25 -0.49 21.95
CA ASP A 84 8.59 0.39 23.06
C ASP A 84 8.56 1.86 22.62
N ALA A 85 8.34 2.79 23.55
CA ALA A 85 8.34 4.22 23.25
C ALA A 85 9.70 4.72 22.71
N ASN A 86 10.76 3.92 22.91
CA ASN A 86 12.12 4.16 22.43
C ASN A 86 12.45 3.39 21.13
N TYR A 87 11.46 2.76 20.47
CA TYR A 87 11.64 1.96 19.25
C TYR A 87 12.45 2.72 18.20
N SER A 88 12.12 4.00 18.03
CA SER A 88 12.79 4.91 17.11
C SER A 88 14.30 4.95 17.40
N ALA A 89 14.67 5.24 18.65
CA ALA A 89 16.08 5.37 19.06
C ALA A 89 16.85 4.05 18.99
N ALA A 90 16.24 2.92 19.35
CA ALA A 90 16.90 1.60 19.35
C ALA A 90 17.01 0.97 17.94
N ALA A 91 16.11 1.31 17.01
CA ALA A 91 16.12 0.82 15.63
C ALA A 91 16.94 1.71 14.68
N GLY A 92 17.47 2.85 15.15
CA GLY A 92 18.19 3.82 14.33
C GLY A 92 17.27 4.72 13.50
N TYR A 93 16.03 4.94 13.97
CA TYR A 93 15.06 5.90 13.43
C TYR A 93 15.06 7.19 14.28
N ASP A 94 15.34 8.34 13.68
CA ASP A 94 15.23 9.67 14.30
C ASP A 94 13.78 10.11 14.60
N GLY A 95 12.81 9.30 14.17
CA GLY A 95 11.38 9.49 14.41
C GLY A 95 10.56 9.58 13.10
N ALA A 96 9.49 10.37 13.15
CA ALA A 96 8.52 10.47 12.06
C ALA A 96 9.10 11.11 10.78
N ARG A 97 10.16 11.93 10.90
CA ARG A 97 10.79 12.61 9.75
C ARG A 97 11.53 11.60 8.88
N GLU A 98 12.43 10.82 9.47
CA GLU A 98 13.14 9.76 8.74
C GLU A 98 12.16 8.70 8.21
N TYR A 99 11.11 8.36 8.94
CA TYR A 99 10.07 7.45 8.44
C TYR A 99 9.40 7.94 7.15
N ARG A 100 8.99 9.21 7.12
CA ARG A 100 8.38 9.82 5.93
C ARG A 100 9.38 9.93 4.78
N ALA A 101 10.64 10.25 5.06
CA ALA A 101 11.69 10.29 4.06
C ALA A 101 11.92 8.90 3.43
N VAL A 102 12.04 7.86 4.26
CA VAL A 102 12.17 6.47 3.80
C VAL A 102 11.01 6.05 2.91
N LEU A 103 9.76 6.35 3.29
CA LEU A 103 8.60 6.06 2.44
C LEU A 103 8.62 6.84 1.12
N GLY A 104 9.03 8.11 1.15
CA GLY A 104 9.19 8.94 -0.05
C GLY A 104 10.28 8.44 -1.01
N ASP A 105 11.31 7.78 -0.48
CA ASP A 105 12.43 7.20 -1.22
C ASP A 105 12.19 5.75 -1.65
N SER A 106 11.08 5.14 -1.26
CA SER A 106 10.74 3.74 -1.57
C SER A 106 9.84 3.61 -2.79
N MET A 107 10.22 2.79 -3.77
CA MET A 107 9.30 2.39 -4.84
C MET A 107 8.11 1.60 -4.27
N PHE A 108 8.40 0.70 -3.32
CA PHE A 108 7.40 -0.12 -2.66
C PHE A 108 7.44 0.03 -1.14
N ALA A 109 6.29 -0.04 -0.48
CA ALA A 109 6.23 -0.20 0.96
C ALA A 109 5.72 -1.60 1.28
N LEU A 110 6.45 -2.36 2.10
CA LEU A 110 5.92 -3.61 2.63
C LEU A 110 4.92 -3.27 3.74
N VAL A 111 3.70 -3.77 3.60
CA VAL A 111 2.57 -3.48 4.50
C VAL A 111 2.07 -4.79 5.11
N PRO A 112 2.82 -5.40 6.05
CA PRO A 112 2.33 -6.56 6.77
C PRO A 112 1.21 -6.16 7.72
N GLY A 113 0.11 -6.90 7.66
CA GLY A 113 -0.98 -6.72 8.62
C GLY A 113 -0.49 -6.84 10.08
N GLY A 114 -1.19 -6.17 10.98
CA GLY A 114 -0.88 -6.12 12.41
C GLY A 114 -2.09 -6.54 13.24
N HIS A 115 -2.62 -5.64 14.07
CA HIS A 115 -3.93 -5.86 14.70
C HIS A 115 -5.10 -5.74 13.72
N SER A 116 -4.88 -5.09 12.58
CA SER A 116 -5.80 -4.97 11.46
C SER A 116 -5.07 -5.41 10.17
N PRO A 117 -5.79 -6.03 9.21
CA PRO A 117 -5.25 -6.33 7.87
C PRO A 117 -4.99 -5.03 7.10
N GLU A 118 -5.84 -4.01 7.30
CA GLU A 118 -5.61 -2.64 6.86
C GLU A 118 -4.90 -1.87 7.98
N CYS A 119 -3.57 -1.72 7.88
CA CYS A 119 -2.81 -0.93 8.83
C CYS A 119 -2.51 0.48 8.28
N PHE A 120 -2.29 1.46 9.18
CA PHE A 120 -2.02 2.86 8.83
C PHE A 120 -0.91 3.03 7.77
N ARG A 121 0.09 2.13 7.76
CA ARG A 121 1.18 2.10 6.78
C ARG A 121 0.69 1.97 5.33
N LEU A 122 -0.46 1.35 5.10
CA LEU A 122 -1.08 1.27 3.77
C LEU A 122 -1.31 2.67 3.21
N TRP A 123 -2.02 3.51 3.97
CA TRP A 123 -2.36 4.86 3.55
C TRP A 123 -1.16 5.79 3.52
N GLU A 124 -0.25 5.67 4.49
CA GLU A 124 1.00 6.44 4.50
C GLU A 124 1.85 6.15 3.25
N ALA A 125 1.94 4.88 2.83
CA ALA A 125 2.65 4.50 1.62
C ALA A 125 1.99 5.11 0.38
N ILE A 126 0.66 4.99 0.25
CA ILE A 126 -0.12 5.55 -0.86
C ILE A 126 0.11 7.06 -0.96
N HIS A 127 0.01 7.77 0.16
CA HIS A 127 0.17 9.23 0.20
C HIS A 127 1.64 9.66 0.00
N ALA A 128 2.63 8.84 0.42
CA ALA A 128 4.04 9.06 0.07
C ALA A 128 4.36 8.71 -1.40
N GLY A 129 3.41 8.11 -2.12
CA GLY A 129 3.57 7.64 -3.49
C GLY A 129 4.36 6.34 -3.62
N ALA A 130 4.62 5.62 -2.53
CA ALA A 130 5.13 4.25 -2.61
C ALA A 130 3.98 3.29 -2.98
N VAL A 131 4.27 2.26 -3.79
CA VAL A 131 3.29 1.22 -4.12
C VAL A 131 3.20 0.23 -2.95
N PRO A 132 2.04 0.06 -2.30
CA PRO A 132 1.90 -0.88 -1.21
C PRO A 132 2.01 -2.34 -1.69
N ILE A 133 2.75 -3.15 -0.96
CA ILE A 133 2.74 -4.62 -1.07
C ILE A 133 2.08 -5.19 0.19
N VAL A 134 0.97 -5.88 0.01
CA VAL A 134 0.19 -6.53 1.07
C VAL A 134 0.20 -8.05 0.89
N VAL A 135 -0.01 -8.77 1.99
CA VAL A 135 -0.23 -10.23 2.01
C VAL A 135 -1.57 -10.50 2.68
N PHE A 136 -2.36 -11.42 2.14
CA PHE A 136 -3.71 -11.76 2.66
C PHE A 136 -3.74 -12.81 3.76
N GLU A 137 -2.59 -13.38 4.08
CA GLU A 137 -2.43 -14.38 5.14
C GLU A 137 -2.77 -13.79 6.53
N ASP A 138 -3.79 -14.34 7.19
CA ASP A 138 -4.12 -14.07 8.59
C ASP A 138 -2.92 -14.39 9.48
N PRO A 139 -2.56 -13.48 10.40
CA PRO A 139 -1.28 -13.50 11.08
C PRO A 139 -1.23 -14.60 12.15
N LEU A 140 -2.39 -15.10 12.59
CA LEU A 140 -2.54 -16.11 13.63
C LEU A 140 -2.74 -17.51 13.05
N THR A 141 -3.57 -17.60 12.01
CA THR A 141 -4.09 -18.86 11.44
C THR A 141 -3.42 -19.23 10.13
N GLY A 142 -2.77 -18.30 9.44
CA GLY A 142 -2.21 -18.54 8.10
C GLY A 142 -3.27 -18.66 7.00
N ARG A 143 -4.55 -18.45 7.32
CA ARG A 143 -5.64 -18.53 6.35
C ARG A 143 -5.69 -17.29 5.47
N LYS A 144 -6.06 -17.45 4.20
CA LYS A 144 -6.11 -16.36 3.22
C LYS A 144 -7.49 -15.69 3.11
N ASP A 145 -8.52 -16.32 3.65
CA ASP A 145 -9.93 -15.98 3.47
C ASP A 145 -10.58 -15.32 4.70
N ALA A 146 -9.92 -15.35 5.86
CA ALA A 146 -10.49 -14.82 7.10
C ALA A 146 -9.44 -14.29 8.06
N TRP A 147 -9.53 -13.00 8.39
CA TRP A 147 -8.69 -12.29 9.36
C TRP A 147 -9.46 -12.05 10.67
N PHE A 148 -9.08 -12.68 11.79
CA PHE A 148 -9.85 -12.57 13.06
C PHE A 148 -11.38 -12.74 12.88
N ASN A 149 -11.81 -13.71 12.06
CA ASN A 149 -13.22 -13.97 11.69
C ASN A 149 -13.88 -12.88 10.81
N CYS A 150 -13.11 -11.98 10.21
CA CYS A 150 -13.56 -11.08 9.15
C CYS A 150 -13.21 -11.69 7.78
N GLU A 151 -14.23 -12.04 7.00
CA GLU A 151 -14.06 -12.52 5.63
C GLU A 151 -13.61 -11.38 4.71
N ASP A 152 -12.59 -11.67 3.89
CA ASP A 152 -12.01 -10.77 2.88
C ASP A 152 -11.84 -9.29 3.34
N PRO A 153 -11.08 -8.99 4.40
CA PRO A 153 -11.09 -7.66 5.01
C PRO A 153 -10.52 -6.55 4.11
N LEU A 154 -9.71 -6.90 3.10
CA LEU A 154 -9.19 -5.97 2.10
C LEU A 154 -10.05 -5.90 0.83
N ARG A 155 -11.14 -6.66 0.75
CA ARG A 155 -12.05 -6.68 -0.41
C ARG A 155 -12.56 -5.32 -0.82
N PRO A 156 -12.94 -4.39 0.08
CA PRO A 156 -13.38 -3.07 -0.36
C PRO A 156 -12.31 -2.32 -1.16
N LEU A 157 -11.04 -2.46 -0.79
CA LEU A 157 -9.92 -1.87 -1.51
C LEU A 157 -9.71 -2.55 -2.86
N LEU A 158 -9.65 -3.89 -2.88
CA LEU A 158 -9.45 -4.65 -4.12
C LEU A 158 -10.60 -4.45 -5.12
N ALA A 159 -11.85 -4.55 -4.65
CA ALA A 159 -13.04 -4.39 -5.47
C ALA A 159 -13.19 -2.96 -6.02
N SER A 160 -12.58 -1.97 -5.35
CA SER A 160 -12.51 -0.59 -5.86
C SER A 160 -11.42 -0.38 -6.92
N GLY A 161 -10.65 -1.41 -7.27
CA GLY A 161 -9.57 -1.31 -8.25
C GLY A 161 -8.28 -0.69 -7.71
N ALA A 162 -8.03 -0.78 -6.39
CA ALA A 162 -6.81 -0.25 -5.79
C ALA A 162 -5.55 -0.84 -6.48
N PRO A 163 -4.65 0.00 -7.03
CA PRO A 163 -3.48 -0.48 -7.78
C PRO A 163 -2.32 -0.87 -6.86
N LEU A 164 -2.63 -1.64 -5.82
CA LEU A 164 -1.67 -2.22 -4.87
C LEU A 164 -1.10 -3.54 -5.40
N VAL A 165 -0.03 -4.03 -4.77
CA VAL A 165 0.50 -5.38 -5.00
C VAL A 165 -0.03 -6.30 -3.92
N ALA A 166 -0.80 -7.27 -4.37
CA ALA A 166 -1.46 -8.27 -3.58
C ALA A 166 -0.67 -9.58 -3.74
N LEU A 167 -0.03 -10.04 -2.67
CA LEU A 167 0.69 -11.32 -2.64
C LEU A 167 -0.11 -12.35 -1.82
N ASP A 168 -0.01 -13.60 -2.24
CA ASP A 168 -0.55 -14.74 -1.51
C ASP A 168 0.24 -15.02 -0.23
N SER A 169 1.55 -14.78 -0.30
CA SER A 169 2.49 -14.98 0.79
C SER A 169 3.70 -14.05 0.66
N TRP A 170 4.39 -13.80 1.77
CA TRP A 170 5.71 -13.17 1.74
C TRP A 170 6.76 -13.97 0.96
N ASP A 171 6.57 -15.28 0.80
CA ASP A 171 7.49 -16.12 0.00
C ASP A 171 7.42 -15.78 -1.49
N ASP A 172 6.29 -15.23 -1.96
CA ASP A 172 6.10 -14.81 -3.35
C ASP A 172 6.81 -13.48 -3.67
N LEU A 173 7.34 -12.80 -2.65
CA LEU A 173 7.96 -11.48 -2.81
C LEU A 173 9.17 -11.53 -3.75
N TYR A 174 10.00 -12.57 -3.67
CA TYR A 174 11.14 -12.74 -4.58
C TYR A 174 10.65 -12.94 -6.01
N ALA A 175 9.72 -13.88 -6.23
CA ALA A 175 9.17 -14.16 -7.55
C ALA A 175 8.50 -12.92 -8.18
N PHE A 176 7.83 -12.11 -7.35
CA PHE A 176 7.25 -10.84 -7.79
C PHE A 176 8.31 -9.89 -8.35
N PHE A 177 9.45 -9.75 -7.70
CA PHE A 177 10.53 -8.90 -8.19
C PHE A 177 11.35 -9.57 -9.30
N ASP A 178 11.38 -10.90 -9.36
CA ASP A 178 12.21 -11.64 -10.32
C ASP A 178 11.77 -11.50 -11.78
N LYS A 179 10.52 -11.11 -11.99
CA LYS A 179 10.00 -10.77 -13.31
C LYS A 179 10.67 -9.54 -13.94
N PHE A 180 11.21 -8.63 -13.12
CA PHE A 180 11.87 -7.42 -13.62
C PHE A 180 13.34 -7.70 -13.91
N LYS A 181 13.73 -7.58 -15.18
CA LYS A 181 15.09 -7.91 -15.63
C LYS A 181 16.05 -6.75 -15.42
N THR A 182 15.53 -5.51 -15.45
CA THR A 182 16.30 -4.30 -15.22
C THR A 182 15.59 -3.34 -14.25
N ALA A 183 16.36 -2.40 -13.69
CA ALA A 183 15.82 -1.29 -12.90
C ALA A 183 14.84 -0.45 -13.73
N PHE A 184 15.10 -0.27 -15.02
CA PHE A 184 14.24 0.49 -15.92
C PHE A 184 12.85 -0.15 -16.07
N ASP A 185 12.78 -1.47 -16.26
CA ASP A 185 11.51 -2.21 -16.38
C ASP A 185 10.65 -2.03 -15.12
N LEU A 186 11.31 -2.13 -13.96
CA LEU A 186 10.68 -1.93 -12.66
C LEU A 186 10.18 -0.49 -12.50
N GLN A 187 11.01 0.50 -12.80
CA GLN A 187 10.68 1.92 -12.67
C GLN A 187 9.49 2.30 -13.55
N ALA A 188 9.48 1.86 -14.82
CA ALA A 188 8.36 2.10 -15.73
C ALA A 188 7.06 1.48 -15.20
N TRP A 189 7.13 0.26 -14.66
CA TRP A 189 6.00 -0.42 -14.07
C TRP A 189 5.46 0.28 -12.81
N VAL A 190 6.36 0.81 -11.97
CA VAL A 190 6.03 1.57 -10.75
C VAL A 190 5.40 2.91 -11.11
N ASP A 191 5.95 3.64 -12.07
CA ASP A 191 5.45 4.96 -12.49
C ASP A 191 3.99 4.90 -12.95
N VAL A 192 3.64 3.87 -13.74
CA VAL A 192 2.24 3.63 -14.17
C VAL A 192 1.34 3.42 -12.95
N ARG A 193 1.78 2.65 -11.97
CA ARG A 193 1.01 2.35 -10.76
C ARG A 193 0.89 3.54 -9.84
N GLN A 194 1.94 4.33 -9.67
CA GLN A 194 1.88 5.57 -8.92
C GLN A 194 0.86 6.54 -9.55
N ARG A 195 0.82 6.64 -10.88
CA ARG A 195 -0.21 7.44 -11.58
C ARG A 195 -1.62 6.91 -11.29
N ARG A 196 -1.85 5.61 -11.50
CA ARG A 196 -3.14 4.97 -11.21
C ARG A 196 -3.55 5.15 -9.75
N MET A 197 -2.61 4.99 -8.83
CA MET A 197 -2.82 5.10 -7.39
C MET A 197 -3.27 6.51 -7.00
N ARG A 198 -2.65 7.55 -7.58
CA ARG A 198 -3.06 8.94 -7.33
C ARG A 198 -4.49 9.21 -7.78
N HIS A 199 -4.88 8.70 -8.94
CA HIS A 199 -6.27 8.85 -9.40
C HIS A 199 -7.23 8.06 -8.51
N TRP A 200 -6.92 6.79 -8.26
CA TRP A 200 -7.75 5.91 -7.45
C TRP A 200 -7.97 6.48 -6.04
N VAL A 201 -6.92 6.94 -5.34
CA VAL A 201 -7.06 7.40 -3.96
C VAL A 201 -7.92 8.67 -3.88
N GLN A 202 -7.78 9.58 -4.86
CA GLN A 202 -8.61 10.78 -4.94
C GLN A 202 -10.09 10.43 -5.10
N GLU A 203 -10.41 9.50 -6.00
CA GLU A 203 -11.79 9.05 -6.23
C GLU A 203 -12.35 8.28 -5.02
N PHE A 204 -11.53 7.40 -4.44
CA PHE A 204 -11.91 6.58 -3.29
C PHE A 204 -12.26 7.44 -2.08
N GLU A 205 -11.38 8.38 -1.72
CA GLU A 205 -11.57 9.29 -0.59
C GLU A 205 -12.73 10.27 -0.83
N ALA A 206 -12.85 10.84 -2.05
CA ALA A 206 -13.96 11.72 -2.39
C ALA A 206 -15.32 10.98 -2.33
N GLY A 207 -15.37 9.75 -2.84
CA GLY A 207 -16.55 8.90 -2.76
C GLY A 207 -16.91 8.54 -1.31
N ALA A 208 -15.92 8.23 -0.47
CA ALA A 208 -16.13 7.96 0.94
C ALA A 208 -16.70 9.19 1.67
N ALA A 209 -16.11 10.37 1.45
CA ALA A 209 -16.59 11.63 2.04
C ALA A 209 -18.05 11.94 1.63
N ALA A 210 -18.38 11.78 0.34
CA ALA A 210 -19.73 12.02 -0.16
C ALA A 210 -20.77 11.08 0.48
N ARG A 211 -20.46 9.79 0.61
CA ARG A 211 -21.35 8.80 1.26
C ARG A 211 -21.57 9.13 2.73
N THR A 212 -20.50 9.49 3.45
CA THR A 212 -20.57 9.88 4.87
C THR A 212 -21.45 11.12 5.05
N LEU A 213 -21.24 12.16 4.24
CA LEU A 213 -22.06 13.38 4.30
C LEU A 213 -23.53 13.09 4.00
N ALA A 214 -23.82 12.25 3.02
CA ALA A 214 -25.18 11.84 2.69
C ALA A 214 -25.85 11.07 3.85
N ALA A 215 -25.11 10.19 4.52
CA ALA A 215 -25.61 9.46 5.69
C ALA A 215 -25.92 10.39 6.86
N LEU A 216 -25.04 11.35 7.15
CA LEU A 216 -25.26 12.35 8.20
C LEU A 216 -26.49 13.22 7.93
N ARG A 217 -26.70 13.63 6.67
CA ARG A 217 -27.91 14.38 6.27
C ARG A 217 -29.18 13.57 6.49
N ARG A 218 -29.21 12.31 6.05
CA ARG A 218 -30.36 11.41 6.27
C ARG A 218 -30.67 11.23 7.75
N ALA A 219 -29.64 11.05 8.59
CA ALA A 219 -29.83 10.92 10.04
C ALA A 219 -30.39 12.20 10.67
N ALA A 220 -29.89 13.36 10.26
CA ALA A 220 -30.39 14.65 10.73
C ALA A 220 -31.85 14.90 10.33
N ASP A 221 -32.23 14.56 9.09
CA ASP A 221 -33.60 14.68 8.62
C ASP A 221 -34.56 13.77 9.39
N ALA A 222 -34.17 12.50 9.59
CA ALA A 222 -34.96 11.54 10.37
C ALA A 222 -35.21 12.03 11.82
N ASN A 223 -34.18 12.57 12.47
CA ASN A 223 -34.30 13.14 13.82
C ASN A 223 -35.23 14.36 13.86
N ARG A 224 -35.17 15.23 12.85
CA ARG A 224 -36.08 16.39 12.75
C ARG A 224 -37.53 15.97 12.58
N THR A 225 -37.80 14.96 11.76
CA THR A 225 -39.16 14.43 11.56
C THR A 225 -39.69 13.76 12.82
N ALA A 226 -38.87 12.96 13.53
CA ALA A 226 -39.26 12.32 14.78
C ALA A 226 -39.55 13.34 15.90
N GLY A 227 -38.71 14.37 16.04
CA GLY A 227 -38.93 15.44 17.01
C GLY A 227 -40.19 16.27 16.74
N ARG A 228 -40.52 16.52 15.46
CA ARG A 228 -41.78 17.19 15.07
C ARG A 228 -43.01 16.34 15.35
N ALA A 229 -42.93 15.03 15.11
CA ALA A 229 -44.03 14.11 15.42
C ALA A 229 -44.27 14.00 16.93
N ALA A 230 -43.21 13.97 17.74
CA ALA A 230 -43.32 13.94 19.20
C ALA A 230 -43.85 15.25 19.80
N ALA A 231 -43.60 16.40 19.19
CA ALA A 231 -44.13 17.70 19.62
C ALA A 231 -45.59 17.95 19.19
N ALA A 232 -46.11 17.13 18.27
CA ALA A 232 -47.49 17.20 17.76
C ALA A 232 -48.43 16.17 18.41
N ALA A 233 -47.90 15.31 19.28
CA ALA A 233 -48.64 14.32 20.07
C ALA A 233 -48.80 14.82 21.52
#